data_AF-A0A968NRT2-F1
#
_entry.id   AF-A0A968NRT2-F1
#
_cell.length_a   1.000
_cell.length_b   1.000
_cell.length_c   1.000
_cell.angle_alpha   90.00
_cell.angle_beta   90.00
_cell.angle_gamma   90.00
#
_symmetry.space_group_name_H-M   'P 1'
#
loop_
_entity.id
_entity.type
_entity.pdbx_description
1 polymer ?
#
loop_
_entity_poly.entity_id
_entity_poly.type
_entity_poly.pdbx_seq_one_letter_code
_entity_poly.pdbx_strand_id
1 'polypeptide(L)'
;MDRATAVKMMETGKEIPLPDALRCRIRYFTDGAVLGSKNFIQSWFHQCRPRLHRNASFHAKPLLGSDKDGLTTYRSLRKAVFG
;
A
#
# COMPACT_ATOMS: atom_id res chain seq x y z
N MET A 1 2.22 16.65 9.41
CA MET A 1 1.34 16.16 10.49
C MET A 1 2.10 15.24 11.43
N ASP A 2 1.76 15.18 12.73
CA ASP A 2 2.35 14.17 13.63
C ASP A 2 1.64 12.81 13.51
N ARG A 3 2.29 11.74 14.00
CA ARG A 3 1.76 10.38 13.89
C ARG A 3 0.45 10.19 14.64
N ALA A 4 0.31 10.79 15.82
CA ALA A 4 -0.89 10.65 16.65
C ALA A 4 -2.13 11.25 15.96
N THR A 5 -1.96 12.40 15.30
CA THR A 5 -3.01 13.05 14.52
C THR A 5 -3.37 12.24 13.28
N ALA A 6 -2.38 11.70 12.58
CA ALA A 6 -2.60 10.85 11.42
C ALA A 6 -3.39 9.56 11.75
N VAL A 7 -3.08 8.93 12.89
CA VAL A 7 -3.81 7.75 13.40
C VAL A 7 -5.27 8.10 13.66
N LYS A 8 -5.54 9.19 14.40
CA LYS A 8 -6.92 9.63 14.69
C LYS A 8 -7.71 9.94 13.43
N MET A 9 -7.11 10.57 12.43
CA MET A 9 -7.79 10.86 11.17
C MET A 9 -8.20 9.57 10.46
N MET A 10 -7.31 8.58 10.36
CA MET A 10 -7.64 7.27 9.80
C MET A 10 -8.70 6.51 10.61
N GLU A 11 -8.69 6.59 11.94
CA GLU A 11 -9.73 6.00 12.80
C GLU A 11 -11.11 6.60 12.53
N THR A 12 -11.18 7.90 12.22
CA THR A 12 -12.42 8.57 11.80
C THR A 12 -12.81 8.31 10.34
N GLY A 13 -12.09 7.44 9.64
CA GLY A 13 -12.32 7.10 8.24
C GLY A 13 -11.87 8.19 7.25
N LYS A 14 -11.13 9.19 7.70
CA LYS A 14 -10.59 10.25 6.84
C LYS A 14 -9.29 9.80 6.20
N GLU A 15 -9.13 10.08 4.92
CA GLU A 15 -7.87 9.91 4.22
C GLU A 15 -6.90 11.03 4.62
N ILE A 16 -5.60 10.70 4.67
CA ILE A 16 -4.53 11.66 4.88
C ILE A 16 -3.73 11.89 3.60
N PRO A 17 -3.10 13.07 3.43
CA PRO A 17 -2.20 13.32 2.31
C PRO A 17 -1.02 12.34 2.30
N LEU A 18 -0.64 11.89 1.10
CA LEU A 18 0.45 10.92 0.93
C LEU A 18 1.78 11.34 1.61
N PRO A 19 2.26 12.60 1.53
CA PRO A 19 3.50 12.99 2.19
C PRO A 19 3.46 12.86 3.71
N ASP A 20 2.30 13.09 4.31
CA ASP A 20 2.09 12.90 5.75
C ASP A 20 2.02 11.42 6.12
N ALA A 21 1.36 10.61 5.28
CA ALA A 21 1.31 9.16 5.45
C ALA A 21 2.72 8.54 5.44
N LEU A 22 3.55 8.91 4.46
CA LEU A 22 4.91 8.39 4.30
C LEU A 22 5.80 8.65 5.53
N ARG A 23 5.63 9.81 6.18
CA ARG A 23 6.37 10.16 7.41
C ARG A 23 5.89 9.40 8.66
N CYS A 24 4.68 8.85 8.63
CA CYS A 24 4.09 8.12 9.75
C CYS A 24 4.43 6.62 9.79
N ARG A 25 5.46 6.19 9.03
CA ARG A 25 5.91 4.79 8.94
C ARG A 25 4.75 3.87 8.51
N ILE A 26 4.29 4.07 7.28
CA ILE A 26 3.30 3.18 6.67
C ILE A 26 3.89 1.78 6.49
N ARG A 27 3.14 0.77 6.87
CA ARG A 27 3.56 -0.64 6.75
C ARG A 27 3.56 -1.13 5.32
N TYR A 28 3.06 -0.37 4.34
CA TYR A 28 3.07 -0.79 2.94
C TYR A 28 4.48 -1.01 2.37
N PHE A 29 5.50 -0.33 2.91
CA PHE A 29 6.89 -0.59 2.56
C PHE A 29 7.40 -1.96 3.00
N THR A 30 6.83 -2.54 4.06
CA THR A 30 7.24 -3.85 4.60
C THR A 30 6.24 -4.94 4.22
N ASP A 31 4.98 -4.73 4.53
CA ASP A 31 3.91 -5.72 4.44
C ASP A 31 3.27 -5.76 3.04
N GLY A 32 3.40 -4.66 2.27
CA GLY A 32 2.90 -4.55 0.89
C GLY A 32 3.71 -5.34 -0.14
N ALA A 33 4.93 -5.76 0.23
CA ALA A 33 5.95 -6.46 -0.56
C ALA A 33 6.49 -5.70 -1.79
N VAL A 34 5.63 -5.02 -2.55
CA VAL A 34 5.97 -4.13 -3.66
C VAL A 34 5.01 -2.96 -3.64
N LEU A 35 5.53 -1.74 -3.82
CA LEU A 35 4.79 -0.48 -3.84
C LEU A 35 5.07 0.23 -5.16
N GLY A 36 4.04 0.72 -5.84
CA GLY A 36 4.20 1.41 -7.12
C GLY A 36 2.89 1.61 -7.87
N SER A 37 2.97 2.15 -9.07
CA SER A 37 1.81 2.30 -9.93
C SER A 37 1.21 0.94 -10.30
N LYS A 38 -0.08 0.92 -10.64
CA LYS A 38 -0.77 -0.31 -11.08
C LYS A 38 0.00 -1.02 -12.20
N ASN A 39 0.45 -0.27 -13.21
CA ASN A 39 1.20 -0.80 -14.35
C ASN A 39 2.54 -1.38 -13.91
N PHE A 40 3.29 -0.69 -13.04
CA PHE A 40 4.56 -1.17 -12.53
C PHE A 40 4.39 -2.51 -11.81
N ILE A 41 3.42 -2.63 -10.90
CA ILE A 41 3.21 -3.88 -10.14
C ILE A 41 2.72 -5.00 -11.05
N GLN A 42 1.91 -4.70 -12.06
CA GLN A 42 1.47 -5.68 -13.03
C GLN A 42 2.65 -6.21 -13.86
N SER A 43 3.49 -5.33 -14.39
CA SER A 43 4.72 -5.71 -15.10
C SER A 43 5.68 -6.51 -14.21
N TRP A 44 5.89 -6.09 -12.96
CA TRP A 44 6.68 -6.82 -11.98
C TRP A 44 6.12 -8.22 -11.71
N PHE A 45 4.79 -8.34 -11.53
CA PHE A 45 4.14 -9.62 -11.32
C PHE A 45 4.37 -10.56 -12.50
N HIS A 46 4.21 -10.11 -13.74
CA HIS A 46 4.43 -10.96 -14.92
C HIS A 46 5.88 -11.45 -15.01
N GLN A 47 6.85 -10.61 -14.68
CA GLN A 47 8.27 -10.97 -14.66
C GLN A 47 8.61 -11.97 -13.54
N CYS A 48 8.02 -11.78 -12.36
CA CYS A 48 8.28 -12.65 -11.20
C CYS A 48 7.40 -13.91 -11.16
N ARG A 49 6.32 -13.97 -11.95
CA ARG A 49 5.32 -15.05 -11.94
C ARG A 49 5.94 -16.46 -11.99
N PRO A 50 6.96 -16.78 -12.80
CA PRO A 50 7.55 -18.12 -12.81
C PRO A 50 8.18 -18.53 -11.48
N ARG A 51 8.60 -17.55 -10.66
CA ARG A 51 9.20 -17.76 -9.33
C ARG A 51 8.18 -17.67 -8.20
N LEU A 52 6.99 -17.14 -8.48
CA LEU A 52 5.91 -17.05 -7.52
C LEU A 52 5.09 -18.34 -7.60
N HIS A 53 4.86 -19.02 -6.46
CA HIS A 53 3.93 -20.15 -6.37
C HIS A 53 2.46 -19.68 -6.46
N ARG A 54 2.11 -18.87 -7.47
CA ARG A 54 0.78 -18.32 -7.70
C ARG A 54 0.34 -18.56 -9.14
N ASN A 55 -0.73 -19.33 -9.29
CA ASN A 55 -1.34 -19.62 -10.59
C ASN A 55 -2.51 -18.70 -10.96
N ALA A 56 -2.96 -17.81 -10.06
CA ALA A 56 -4.14 -16.99 -10.25
C ALA A 56 -3.87 -15.63 -10.95
N SER A 57 -4.93 -15.05 -11.52
CA SER A 57 -4.94 -13.67 -12.01
C SER A 57 -4.62 -12.69 -10.87
N PHE A 58 -3.69 -11.77 -11.13
CA PHE A 58 -3.24 -10.79 -10.15
C PHE A 58 -3.84 -9.42 -10.44
N HIS A 59 -4.25 -8.74 -9.36
CA HIS A 59 -4.68 -7.35 -9.38
C HIS A 59 -3.97 -6.59 -8.27
N ALA A 60 -3.37 -5.46 -8.63
CA ALA A 60 -2.76 -4.54 -7.67
C ALA A 60 -3.79 -4.06 -6.65
N LYS A 61 -3.35 -3.89 -5.40
CA LYS A 61 -4.21 -3.53 -4.27
C LYS A 61 -4.07 -2.04 -3.97
N PRO A 62 -5.16 -1.31 -3.76
CA PRO A 62 -5.06 0.09 -3.35
C PRO A 62 -4.45 0.17 -1.95
N LEU A 63 -3.76 1.27 -1.65
CA LEU A 63 -3.40 1.61 -0.27
C LEU A 63 -4.69 1.88 0.53
N LEU A 64 -4.71 1.68 1.83
CA LEU A 64 -5.81 2.06 2.71
C LEU A 64 -5.38 3.31 3.49
N GLY A 65 -6.29 4.25 3.67
CA GLY A 65 -6.10 5.43 4.51
C GLY A 65 -5.25 6.58 3.93
N SER A 66 -4.94 6.57 2.64
CA SER A 66 -4.27 7.69 1.94
C SER A 66 -5.07 8.07 0.71
N ASP A 67 -5.02 9.35 0.32
CA ASP A 67 -5.38 9.78 -1.03
C ASP A 67 -4.31 9.23 -1.98
N LYS A 68 -4.72 8.40 -2.93
CA LYS A 68 -3.84 7.39 -3.57
C LYS A 68 -3.48 7.90 -4.95
N ASP A 69 -2.43 8.72 -4.99
CA ASP A 69 -1.80 9.29 -6.19
C ASP A 69 -1.29 8.22 -7.19
N GLY A 70 -2.20 7.39 -7.72
CA GLY A 70 -1.93 6.22 -8.55
C GLY A 70 -1.21 5.05 -7.86
N LEU A 71 -0.90 5.16 -6.56
CA LEU A 71 -0.08 4.19 -5.85
C LEU A 71 -0.88 2.95 -5.42
N THR A 72 -0.26 1.78 -5.58
CA THR A 72 -0.84 0.47 -5.26
C THR A 72 0.22 -0.44 -4.64
N THR A 73 -0.20 -1.58 -4.09
CA THR A 73 0.68 -2.62 -3.55
C THR A 73 0.42 -4.00 -4.13
N TYR A 74 1.43 -4.88 -4.05
CA TYR A 74 1.28 -6.29 -4.43
C TYR A 74 0.42 -7.07 -3.42
N ARG A 75 0.60 -6.81 -2.12
CA ARG A 75 -0.19 -7.43 -1.04
C ARG A 75 -1.03 -6.39 -0.32
N SER A 76 -2.26 -6.76 0.02
CA SER A 76 -3.08 -5.99 0.95
C SER A 76 -2.46 -6.01 2.34
N LEU A 77 -2.63 -4.91 3.08
CA LEU A 77 -2.33 -4.90 4.51
C LEU A 77 -3.30 -5.82 5.27
N ARG A 78 -2.75 -6.61 6.19
CA ARG A 78 -3.53 -7.46 7.12
C ARG A 78 -3.64 -6.84 8.52
N LYS A 79 -2.79 -5.85 8.82
CA LYS A 79 -2.72 -5.13 10.10
C LYS A 79 -3.00 -3.64 9.86
N ALA A 80 -3.05 -2.86 10.94
CA ALA A 80 -3.21 -1.40 10.89
C ALA A 80 -2.22 -0.73 9.91
N VAL A 81 -2.59 0.42 9.34
CA VAL A 81 -1.78 1.07 8.29
C VAL A 81 -0.41 1.54 8.80
N PHE A 82 -0.34 1.97 10.06
CA PHE A 82 0.88 2.43 10.72
C PHE A 82 1.52 1.34 11.59
N GLY A 83 2.86 1.31 11.66
CA GLY A 83 3.59 0.31 12.43
C GLY A 83 5.11 0.43 12.37
#